data_AF-A0A7D4YRY5-F1
#
_entry.id   AF-A0A7D4YRY5-F1
#
_cell.length_a   1.000
_cell.length_b   1.000
_cell.length_c   1.000
_cell.angle_alpha   90.00
_cell.angle_beta   90.00
_cell.angle_gamma   90.00
#
_symmetry.space_group_name_H-M   'P 1'
#
loop_
_entity.id
_entity.type
_entity.pdbx_description
1 polymer ?
#
loop_
_entity_poly.entity_id
_entity_poly.type
_entity_poly.pdbx_seq_one_letter_code
_entity_poly.pdbx_strand_id
1 'polypeptide(L)' 'MLYGLLVVAVGGGLYRFARPLARFSEQLDAIGSTTSADEVEPADWKVWLYRGIAVLIVVAGIGLFGEGVLAYA' A
#
# COMPACT_ATOMS: atom_id res chain seq x y z
N MET A 1 6.41 -14.75 -14.35
CA MET A 1 6.13 -15.41 -13.06
C MET A 1 6.75 -14.66 -11.88
N LEU A 2 8.08 -14.63 -11.70
CA LEU A 2 8.72 -13.97 -10.54
C LEU A 2 8.29 -12.51 -10.36
N TYR A 3 8.25 -11.72 -11.43
CA TYR A 3 7.81 -10.33 -11.38
C TYR A 3 6.40 -10.16 -10.81
N GLY A 4 5.44 -10.98 -11.24
CA GLY A 4 4.08 -10.95 -10.70
C GLY A 4 4.03 -11.26 -9.19
N LEU A 5 4.81 -12.24 -8.73
CA LEU A 5 4.92 -12.55 -7.30
C LEU A 5 5.51 -11.38 -6.50
N LEU A 6 6.51 -10.68 -7.04
CA LEU A 6 7.07 -9.49 -6.39
C LEU A 6 6.03 -8.37 -6.27
N VAL A 7 5.24 -8.14 -7.32
CA VAL A 7 4.17 -7.14 -7.29
C VAL A 7 3.09 -7.51 -6.25
N VAL A 8 2.71 -8.79 -6.16
CA VAL A 8 1.80 -9.29 -5.10
C VAL A 8 2.39 -9.03 -3.71
N ALA A 9 3.67 -9.35 -3.49
CA ALA A 9 4.32 -9.15 -2.20
C ALA A 9 4.36 -7.66 -1.80
N VAL A 10 4.65 -6.77 -2.75
CA VAL A 10 4.62 -5.31 -2.54
C VAL A 10 3.21 -4.86 -2.17
N GLY A 11 2.19 -5.27 -2.93
CA GLY A 11 0.79 -4.93 -2.64
C GLY A 11 0.35 -5.44 -1.26
N GLY A 12 0.68 -6.67 -0.91
CA GLY A 12 0.40 -7.25 0.41
C GLY A 12 1.10 -6.48 1.55
N GLY A 13 2.36 -6.09 1.34
CA GLY A 13 3.10 -5.24 2.26
C GLY A 13 2.43 -3.88 2.47
N LEU A 14 2.07 -3.19 1.39
CA LEU A 14 1.36 -1.91 1.45
C LEU A 14 0.03 -2.02 2.20
N TYR A 15 -0.72 -3.09 1.98
CA TYR A 15 -1.98 -3.34 2.69
C TYR A 15 -1.72 -3.52 4.20
N ARG A 16 -0.72 -4.34 4.55
CA ARG A 16 -0.34 -4.63 5.94
C ARG A 16 0.14 -3.39 6.70
N PHE A 17 0.78 -2.45 6.00
CA PHE A 17 1.32 -1.21 6.55
C PHE A 17 0.48 0.04 6.22
N ALA A 18 -0.76 -0.12 5.75
CA ALA A 18 -1.61 1.00 5.35
C ALA A 18 -1.83 2.05 6.45
N ARG A 19 -2.06 1.63 7.70
CA ARG A 19 -2.26 2.55 8.84
C ARG A 19 -0.99 3.35 9.20
N PRO A 20 0.19 2.74 9.39
CA PRO A 20 1.41 3.53 9.63
C PRO A 20 1.80 4.40 8.43
N LEU A 21 1.55 3.97 7.18
CA LEU A 21 1.78 4.82 5.99
C LEU A 21 0.84 6.04 5.97
N ALA A 22 -0.44 5.85 6.26
CA ALA A 22 -1.39 6.95 6.38
C ALA A 22 -0.98 7.92 7.48
N ARG A 23 -0.51 7.40 8.63
CA ARG A 23 -0.04 8.24 9.74
C ARG A 23 1.18 9.04 9.36
N PHE A 24 2.15 8.41 8.70
CA PHE A 24 3.33 9.10 8.21
C PHE A 24 2.96 10.22 7.23
N SER A 25 2.00 9.98 6.33
CA SER A 25 1.48 11.04 5.45
C SER A 25 0.85 12.19 6.23
N GLU A 26 0.03 11.93 7.25
CA GLU A 26 -0.53 13.00 8.09
C GLU A 26 0.56 13.74 8.86
N GLN A 27 1.60 13.05 9.33
CA GLN A 27 2.73 13.68 10.02
C GLN A 27 3.49 14.65 9.11
N LEU A 28 3.66 14.30 7.84
CA LEU A 28 4.24 15.19 6.84
C LEU A 28 3.33 16.39 6.58
N ASP A 29 2.02 16.18 6.49
CA ASP A 29 1.02 17.24 6.31
C ASP A 29 0.96 18.19 7.52
N ALA A 30 1.30 17.68 8.72
CA ALA A 30 1.34 18.44 9.97
C ALA A 30 2.63 19.26 10.17
N ILE A 31 3.61 19.19 9.27
CA ILE A 31 4.83 20.01 9.35
C ILE A 31 4.44 21.50 9.34
N GLY A 32 4.79 22.22 10.42
CA GLY A 32 4.40 23.62 10.62
C GLY A 32 3.16 23.83 11.48
N SER A 33 2.50 22.75 11.92
CA SER A 33 1.46 22.78 12.96
C SER A 33 2.08 22.86 14.36
N THR A 34 1.27 23.27 15.34
CA THR A 34 1.60 23.18 16.77
C THR A 34 1.37 21.78 17.35
N THR A 35 0.86 20.85 16.55
CA THR A 35 0.61 19.46 16.97
C THR A 35 1.90 18.65 16.89
N SER A 36 2.23 17.91 17.95
CA SER A 36 3.40 17.03 17.95
C SER A 36 3.20 15.87 16.97
N ALA A 37 4.23 15.48 16.23
CA ALA A 37 4.11 14.45 15.20
C ALA A 37 3.64 13.08 15.74
N ASP A 38 4.00 12.75 16.98
CA ASP A 38 3.58 11.54 17.68
C ASP A 38 2.12 11.59 18.18
N GLU A 39 1.47 12.75 18.17
CA GLU A 39 0.04 12.90 18.49
C GLU A 39 -0.83 12.85 17.23
N VAL A 40 -0.24 12.93 16.03
CA VAL A 40 -0.97 12.90 14.77
C VAL A 40 -1.51 11.48 14.52
N GLU A 41 -2.84 11.37 14.42
CA GLU A 41 -3.54 10.14 14.07
C GLU A 41 -3.94 10.13 12.59
N PRO A 42 -3.86 8.97 11.90
CA PRO A 42 -4.30 8.85 10.52
C PRO A 42 -5.82 8.98 10.41
N ALA A 43 -6.29 9.79 9.46
CA ALA A 43 -7.70 9.77 9.10
C ALA A 43 -8.08 8.40 8.51
N ASP A 44 -9.21 7.84 8.95
CA ASP A 44 -9.65 6.50 8.52
C ASP A 44 -9.81 6.40 7.00
N TRP A 45 -10.27 7.48 6.34
CA TRP A 45 -10.40 7.50 4.88
C TRP A 45 -9.05 7.39 4.16
N LYS A 46 -7.96 7.97 4.70
CA LYS A 46 -6.61 7.79 4.14
C LYS A 46 -6.17 6.34 4.30
N VAL A 47 -6.44 5.72 5.45
CA VAL A 47 -6.15 4.28 5.65
C VAL A 47 -6.89 3.42 4.62
N TRP A 48 -8.16 3.70 4.36
CA TRP A 48 -8.94 3.01 3.33
C TRP A 48 -8.39 3.25 1.92
N LEU A 49 -7.92 4.45 1.61
CA LEU A 49 -7.28 4.76 0.34
C LEU A 49 -6.01 3.93 0.13
N TYR A 50 -5.10 3.88 1.12
CA TYR A 50 -3.89 3.05 1.04
C TYR A 50 -4.23 1.57 0.88
N ARG A 51 -5.24 1.06 1.60
CA ARG A 51 -5.73 -0.32 1.44
C ARG A 51 -6.27 -0.58 0.04
N GLY A 52 -7.08 0.34 -0.49
CA GLY A 52 -7.64 0.24 -1.84
C GLY A 52 -6.55 0.17 -2.91
N ILE A 53 -5.58 1.08 -2.85
CA ILE A 53 -4.42 1.08 -3.76
C ILE A 53 -3.64 -0.23 -3.64
N ALA A 54 -3.40 -0.70 -2.41
CA ALA A 54 -2.69 -1.95 -2.17
C ALA A 54 -3.42 -3.17 -2.78
N VAL A 55 -4.75 -3.23 -2.68
CA VAL A 55 -5.56 -4.28 -3.32
C VAL A 55 -5.42 -4.24 -4.84
N LEU A 56 -5.48 -3.06 -5.45
CA LEU A 56 -5.28 -2.91 -6.90
C LEU A 56 -3.92 -3.43 -7.35
N ILE A 57 -2.86 -3.14 -6.57
CA ILE A 57 -1.51 -3.65 -6.84
C ILE A 57 -1.46 -5.18 -6.72
N VAL A 58 -2.08 -5.77 -5.69
CA VAL A 58 -2.16 -7.23 -5.54
C VAL A 58 -2.85 -7.86 -6.75
N VAL A 59 -4.00 -7.34 -7.16
CA VAL A 59 -4.76 -7.85 -8.31
C VAL A 59 -3.92 -7.77 -9.59
N ALA A 60 -3.22 -6.65 -9.82
CA ALA A 60 -2.33 -6.51 -10.96
C ALA A 60 -1.18 -7.54 -10.92
N GLY A 61 -0.58 -7.77 -9.75
CA GLY A 61 0.47 -8.77 -9.57
C GLY A 61 0.01 -10.20 -9.85
N ILE A 62 -1.22 -10.54 -9.46
CA ILE A 62 -1.84 -11.84 -9.78
C ILE A 62 -1.99 -12.00 -11.29
N GLY A 63 -2.48 -10.97 -12.00
CA GLY A 63 -2.60 -10.98 -13.46
C GLY A 63 -1.25 -11.23 -14.14
N LEU A 64 -0.23 -10.46 -13.75
CA LEU A 64 1.14 -10.59 -14.28
C LEU A 64 1.78 -11.95 -13.95
N PHE A 65 1.46 -12.53 -12.79
CA PHE A 65 1.89 -13.88 -12.46
C PHE A 65 1.25 -14.89 -13.40
N GLY A 66 -0.08 -14.81 -13.57
CA GLY A 66 -0.87 -15.70 -14.43
C GLY A 66 -0.44 -15.65 -15.90
N GLU A 67 -0.25 -14.46 -16.47
CA GLU A 67 0.32 -14.29 -17.82
C GLU A 67 1.67 -15.00 -17.94
N GLY A 68 2.53 -14.81 -16.94
CA GLY A 68 3.81 -15.49 -16.88
C GLY A 68 3.69 -17.01 -16.78
N VAL A 69 2.72 -17.55 -16.04
CA VAL A 69 2.49 -19.00 -15.98
C VAL A 69 2.07 -19.53 -17.35
N LEU A 70 1.09 -18.87 -17.99
CA LEU A 70 0.54 -19.29 -19.28
C LEU A 70 1.57 -19.22 -20.41
N ALA A 71 2.51 -18.28 -20.35
CA ALA A 71 3.54 -18.14 -21.38
C ALA A 71 4.60 -19.26 -21.36
N TYR A 72 4.73 -20.01 -20.25
CA TYR A 72 5.73 -21.07 -20.07
C TYR A 72 5.12 -22.44 -19.74
N ALA A 73 3.79 -22.57 -19.85
CA ALA A 73 3.05 -23.82 -19.73
C ALA A 73 2.84 -24.46 -21.10
#